data_AF-A0A0F8WIX1-F1
#
_entry.id   AF-A0A0F8WIX1-F1
#
_cell.length_a   1.000
_cell.length_b   1.000
_cell.length_c   1.000
_cell.angle_alpha   90.00
_cell.angle_beta   90.00
_cell.angle_gamma   90.00
#
_symmetry.space_group_name_H-M   'P 1'
#
loop_
_entity.id
_entity.type
_entity.pdbx_description
1 polymer ?
#
loop_
_entity_poly.entity_id
_entity_poly.type
_entity_poly.pdbx_seq_one_letter_code
_entity_poly.pdbx_strand_id
1 'polypeptide(L)'
;MKQVGKIGRINARERAKIAEICERENLVVCLFQLEDCMNDAHAPAHRHDRVWYRPNPSLLSNIKQWIEACQNCHSIVDNEMSKEEKQEIFDMIRGEE
;
A
#
# COMPACT_ATOMS: atom_id res chain seq x y z
N MET A 1 25.67 14.71 1.60
CA MET A 1 24.63 13.66 1.73
C MET A 1 23.52 14.22 2.60
N LYS A 2 22.27 14.29 2.13
CA LYS A 2 21.14 14.79 2.95
C LYS A 2 20.91 13.82 4.12
N GLN A 3 20.96 14.31 5.36
CA GLN A 3 20.66 13.51 6.54
C GLN A 3 19.20 13.02 6.47
N VAL A 4 19.00 11.70 6.51
CA VAL A 4 17.67 11.11 6.60
C VAL A 4 17.15 11.33 8.02
N GLY A 5 16.12 12.17 8.16
CA GLY A 5 15.45 12.41 9.44
C GLY A 5 14.81 11.15 10.03
N LYS A 6 14.40 11.21 11.30
CA LYS A 6 13.80 10.06 12.04
C LYS A 6 12.68 9.38 11.27
N ILE A 7 11.79 10.16 10.66
CA ILE A 7 10.68 9.65 9.83
C ILE A 7 11.17 8.95 8.57
N GLY A 8 12.19 9.49 7.91
CA GLY A 8 12.78 8.87 6.70
C GLY A 8 13.40 7.51 6.99
N ARG A 9 14.05 7.34 8.15
CA ARG A 9 14.60 6.04 8.58
C ARG A 9 13.50 5.02 8.83
N ILE A 10 12.40 5.43 9.47
CA ILE A 10 11.25 4.54 9.70
C ILE A 10 10.63 4.14 8.36
N ASN A 11 10.39 5.08 7.46
CA ASN A 11 9.83 4.79 6.14
C ASN A 11 10.69 3.80 5.34
N ALA A 12 12.02 3.94 5.39
CA ALA A 12 12.93 3.00 4.75
C ALA A 12 12.81 1.59 5.36
N ARG A 13 12.72 1.50 6.70
CA ARG A 13 12.52 0.23 7.40
C ARG A 13 11.19 -0.43 7.04
N GLU A 14 10.10 0.34 7.06
CA GLU A 14 8.78 -0.20 6.77
C GLU A 14 8.65 -0.61 5.29
N ARG A 15 9.34 0.07 4.36
CA ARG A 15 9.45 -0.38 2.96
C ARG A 15 10.17 -1.72 2.81
N ALA A 16 11.26 -1.93 3.54
CA ALA A 16 11.97 -3.21 3.51
C ALA A 16 11.04 -4.36 3.97
N LYS A 17 10.27 -4.14 5.05
CA LYS A 17 9.27 -5.11 5.52
C LYS A 17 8.17 -5.40 4.50
N ILE A 18 7.70 -4.39 3.76
CA ILE A 18 6.70 -4.61 2.71
C ILE A 18 7.26 -5.57 1.67
N ALA A 19 8.50 -5.37 1.21
CA ALA A 19 9.14 -6.27 0.26
C ALA A 19 9.25 -7.72 0.81
N GLU A 20 9.66 -7.87 2.08
CA GLU A 20 9.70 -9.18 2.76
C GLU A 20 8.30 -9.83 2.83
N ILE A 21 7.25 -9.04 3.08
CA ILE A 21 5.87 -9.54 3.10
C ILE A 21 5.43 -9.95 1.70
N CYS A 22 5.71 -9.16 0.66
CA CYS A 22 5.33 -9.53 -0.71
C CYS A 22 5.97 -10.85 -1.13
N GLU A 23 7.25 -11.05 -0.81
CA GLU A 23 7.95 -12.29 -1.09
C GLU A 23 7.36 -13.47 -0.30
N ARG A 24 7.13 -13.29 1.01
CA ARG A 24 6.61 -14.36 1.89
C ARG A 24 5.19 -14.78 1.55
N GLU A 25 4.31 -13.82 1.28
CA GLU A 25 2.90 -14.05 0.99
C GLU A 25 2.65 -14.29 -0.50
N ASN A 26 3.71 -14.36 -1.31
CA ASN A 26 3.66 -14.54 -2.78
C ASN A 26 2.75 -13.52 -3.48
N LEU A 27 2.81 -12.25 -3.05
CA LEU A 27 2.05 -11.14 -3.63
C LEU A 27 2.79 -10.63 -4.88
N VAL A 28 2.63 -11.36 -5.98
CA VAL A 28 3.29 -11.08 -7.27
C VAL A 28 2.32 -10.55 -8.34
N VAL A 29 1.12 -10.13 -7.91
CA VAL A 29 0.07 -9.63 -8.80
C VAL A 29 -0.58 -8.38 -8.21
N CYS A 30 -1.11 -7.51 -9.08
CA CYS A 30 -1.97 -6.45 -8.63
C CYS A 30 -3.25 -7.07 -8.08
N LEU A 31 -3.59 -6.74 -6.83
CA LEU A 31 -4.77 -7.27 -6.15
C LEU A 31 -6.03 -6.41 -6.42
N PHE A 32 -5.87 -5.17 -6.89
CA PHE A 32 -7.00 -4.32 -7.30
C PHE A 32 -7.67 -4.79 -8.59
N GLN A 33 -6.89 -5.25 -9.58
CA GLN A 33 -7.39 -5.78 -10.87
C GLN A 33 -8.53 -4.97 -11.53
N LEU A 34 -8.43 -3.64 -11.50
CA LEU A 34 -9.36 -2.75 -12.20
C LEU A 34 -9.31 -2.97 -13.73
N GLU A 35 -10.28 -2.43 -14.48
CA GLU A 35 -10.46 -2.67 -15.92
C GLU A 35 -9.18 -2.50 -16.75
N ASP A 36 -8.36 -1.49 -16.46
CA ASP A 36 -7.09 -1.20 -17.14
C ASP A 36 -5.85 -1.67 -16.36
N CYS A 37 -5.95 -2.77 -15.61
CA CYS A 37 -4.83 -3.30 -14.84
C CYS A 37 -3.69 -3.79 -15.75
N MET A 38 -2.51 -3.20 -15.60
CA MET A 38 -1.33 -3.60 -16.38
C MET A 38 -0.58 -4.80 -15.78
N ASN A 39 -0.84 -5.12 -14.51
CA ASN A 39 -0.16 -6.20 -13.78
C ASN A 39 1.38 -6.13 -13.79
N ASP A 40 1.96 -4.94 -13.97
CA ASP A 40 3.39 -4.67 -13.91
C ASP A 40 3.73 -3.55 -12.89
N ALA A 41 5.02 -3.41 -12.58
CA ALA A 41 5.57 -2.34 -11.73
C ALA A 41 4.73 -2.08 -10.45
N HIS A 42 4.72 -3.06 -9.55
CA HIS A 42 3.85 -3.04 -8.38
C HIS A 42 4.38 -2.17 -7.23
N ALA A 43 3.46 -1.59 -6.48
CA ALA A 43 3.71 -0.82 -5.28
C ALA A 43 2.57 -1.02 -4.26
N PRO A 44 2.86 -0.85 -2.96
CA PRO A 44 1.84 -0.89 -1.93
C PRO A 44 0.93 0.35 -2.04
N ALA A 45 -0.34 0.15 -2.38
CA ALA A 45 -1.39 1.14 -2.21
C ALA A 45 -1.94 1.02 -0.78
N HIS A 46 -1.99 2.13 -0.03
CA HIS A 46 -2.41 2.15 1.37
C HIS A 46 -3.91 2.44 1.53
N ARG A 47 -4.55 1.88 2.56
CA ARG A 47 -5.97 2.10 2.88
C ARG A 47 -6.29 3.58 3.16
N HIS A 48 -5.31 4.31 3.67
CA HIS A 48 -5.43 5.71 4.03
C HIS A 48 -4.28 6.52 3.46
N ASP A 49 -4.45 7.84 3.40
CA ASP A 49 -3.38 8.74 3.00
C ASP A 49 -2.18 8.63 3.94
N ARG A 50 -0.99 8.85 3.40
CA ARG A 50 0.27 8.74 4.14
C ARG A 50 0.33 9.59 5.42
N VAL A 51 -0.41 10.70 5.46
CA VAL A 51 -0.52 11.59 6.62
C VAL A 51 -1.14 10.90 7.83
N TRP A 52 -2.08 9.98 7.61
CA TRP A 52 -2.80 9.25 8.66
C TRP A 52 -1.86 8.37 9.48
N TYR A 53 -0.83 7.81 8.85
CA TYR A 53 0.15 6.96 9.52
C TYR A 53 1.22 7.73 10.31
N ARG A 54 1.24 9.07 10.29
CA ARG A 54 2.28 9.86 11.01
C ARG A 54 2.38 9.53 12.52
N PRO A 55 1.27 9.36 13.27
CA PRO A 55 1.35 9.00 14.69
C PRO A 55 1.91 7.59 14.91
N ASN A 56 1.67 6.66 13.97
CA ASN A 56 2.19 5.30 14.04
C ASN A 56 2.68 4.81 12.66
N PRO A 57 3.92 5.18 12.26
CA PRO A 57 4.42 4.84 10.94
C PRO A 57 4.63 3.34 10.73
N SER A 58 4.66 2.53 11.80
CA SER A 58 4.79 1.07 11.68
C SER A 58 3.60 0.41 10.98
N LEU A 59 2.44 1.08 10.99
CA LEU A 59 1.26 0.64 10.25
C LEU A 59 1.45 0.68 8.73
N LEU A 60 2.45 1.39 8.21
CA LEU A 60 2.77 1.40 6.77
C LEU A 60 3.12 0.01 6.24
N SER A 61 3.72 -0.86 7.06
CA SER A 61 4.05 -2.23 6.65
C SER A 61 3.00 -3.26 7.06
N ASN A 62 1.95 -2.86 7.80
CA ASN A 62 0.90 -3.79 8.19
C ASN A 62 0.11 -4.24 6.96
N ILE A 63 0.16 -5.53 6.64
CA ILE A 63 -0.49 -6.13 5.45
C ILE A 63 -2.01 -5.88 5.38
N LYS A 64 -2.67 -5.62 6.52
CA LYS A 64 -4.09 -5.25 6.56
C LYS A 64 -4.36 -3.78 6.18
N GLN A 65 -3.30 -2.97 6.04
CA GLN A 65 -3.37 -1.54 5.77
C GLN A 65 -2.89 -1.18 4.36
N TRP A 66 -2.45 -2.16 3.56
CA TRP A 66 -2.04 -1.95 2.18
C TRP A 66 -2.33 -3.19 1.30
N ILE A 67 -2.42 -2.93 0.01
CA ILE A 67 -2.68 -3.91 -1.04
C ILE A 67 -1.68 -3.67 -2.17
N GLU A 68 -1.23 -4.74 -2.82
CA GLU A 68 -0.31 -4.64 -3.95
C GLU A 68 -1.05 -4.12 -5.19
N ALA A 69 -0.56 -3.03 -5.78
CA ALA A 69 -1.19 -2.37 -6.92
C ALA A 69 -0.17 -2.10 -8.04
N CYS A 70 -0.54 -2.38 -9.29
CA CYS A 70 0.23 -1.87 -10.43
C CYS A 70 0.16 -0.34 -10.49
N GLN A 71 1.09 0.28 -11.21
CA GLN A 71 1.15 1.73 -11.32
C GLN A 71 -0.17 2.37 -11.77
N ASN A 72 -0.90 1.72 -12.69
CA ASN A 72 -2.19 2.24 -13.15
C ASN A 72 -3.27 2.18 -12.06
N CYS A 73 -3.49 1.00 -11.47
CA CYS A 73 -4.46 0.86 -10.38
C CYS A 73 -4.12 1.75 -9.19
N HIS A 74 -2.83 1.88 -8.84
CA HIS A 74 -2.40 2.78 -7.76
C HIS A 74 -2.77 4.25 -8.05
N SER A 75 -2.64 4.69 -9.30
CA SER A 75 -3.02 6.06 -9.70
C SER A 75 -4.53 6.28 -9.57
N ILE A 76 -5.34 5.32 -10.02
CA ILE A 76 -6.81 5.40 -9.93
C ILE A 76 -7.23 5.43 -8.45
N VAL A 77 -6.67 4.54 -7.64
CA VAL A 77 -6.92 4.50 -6.20
C VAL A 77 -6.60 5.84 -5.57
N ASP A 78 -5.42 6.40 -5.81
CA ASP A 78 -5.01 7.64 -5.15
C ASP A 78 -5.80 8.87 -5.58
N ASN A 79 -6.21 8.96 -6.85
CA ASN A 79 -6.73 10.21 -7.41
C ASN A 79 -8.23 10.20 -7.72
N GLU A 80 -8.83 9.03 -7.96
CA GLU A 80 -10.19 8.91 -8.48
C GLU A 80 -11.14 8.25 -7.49
N MET A 81 -10.64 7.31 -6.67
CA MET A 81 -11.46 6.60 -5.69
C MET A 81 -11.71 7.42 -4.43
N SER A 82 -12.98 7.45 -4.01
CA SER A 82 -13.40 7.97 -2.70
C SER A 82 -12.86 7.10 -1.55
N LYS A 83 -12.92 7.64 -0.34
CA LYS A 83 -12.52 6.91 0.87
C LYS A 83 -13.37 5.67 1.08
N GLU A 84 -14.67 5.79 0.82
CA GLU A 84 -15.66 4.72 0.98
C GLU A 84 -15.37 3.57 0.02
N GLU A 85 -15.13 3.86 -1.26
CA GLU A 85 -14.78 2.84 -2.26
C GLU A 85 -13.45 2.15 -1.93
N LYS A 86 -12.44 2.92 -1.45
CA LYS A 86 -11.19 2.33 -0.95
C LYS A 86 -11.48 1.36 0.19
N GLN A 87 -12.27 1.80 1.16
CA GLN A 87 -12.56 1.00 2.34
C GLN A 87 -13.23 -0.32 1.97
N GLU A 88 -14.26 -0.28 1.10
CA GLU A 88 -14.92 -1.48 0.59
C GLU A 88 -13.95 -2.47 -0.07
N ILE A 89 -13.06 -1.98 -0.96
CA ILE A 89 -12.08 -2.86 -1.61
C ILE A 89 -11.10 -3.48 -0.61
N PHE A 90 -10.63 -2.68 0.35
CA PHE A 90 -9.73 -3.17 1.38
C PHE A 90 -10.37 -4.23 2.26
N ASP A 91 -11.64 -4.02 2.64
CA ASP A 91 -12.41 -4.93 3.47
C ASP A 91 -12.69 -6.24 2.69
N MET A 92 -12.96 -6.16 1.39
CA MET A 92 -13.10 -7.34 0.52
C MET A 92 -11.81 -8.16 0.38
N ILE A 93 -10.66 -7.51 0.17
CA ILE A 93 -9.40 -8.20 -0.15
C ILE A 93 -8.67 -8.71 1.09
N ARG A 94 -8.72 -7.97 2.20
CA ARG A 94 -7.98 -8.29 3.44
C ARG A 94 -8.86 -8.86 4.55
N GLY A 95 -10.18 -8.81 4.39
CA GLY A 95 -11.17 -9.20 5.40
C GLY A 95 -11.34 -8.11 6.47
N GLU A 96 -12.57 -7.94 6.95
CA GLU A 96 -12.84 -7.13 8.14
C GLU A 96 -12.15 -7.74 9.38
N GLU A 97 -11.56 -6.89 10.23
CA GLU A 97 -11.47 -7.14 11.67
C GLU A 97 -12.46 -6.25 12.40
#